data_AF-A0A7S0NX38-F1
#
_entry.id   AF-A0A7S0NX38-F1
#
_cell.length_a   1.000
_cell.length_b   1.000
_cell.length_c   1.000
_cell.angle_alpha   90.00
_cell.angle_beta   90.00
_cell.angle_gamma   90.00
#
_symmetry.space_group_name_H-M   'P 1'
#
loop_
_entity.id
_entity.type
_entity.pdbx_description
1 polymer ?
#
loop_
_entity_poly.entity_id
_entity_poly.type
_entity_poly.pdbx_seq_one_letter_code
_entity_poly.pdbx_strand_id
1 'polypeptide(L)'
;QPPVLCTGFEGSVAAIARNLFDLAEGEEAKGCLAGAPLLTHEDESTKVPGVFLVGPSVVQGGHSFCFVYKFRQRFGIVADAICRGLGRDTKPAVDALRKTNMYMDDLACCESTCGDVC
;
A
#
# COMPACT_ATOMS: atom_id res chain seq x y z
N GLN A 1 -5.71 32.75 21.32
CA GLN A 1 -4.78 31.79 20.68
C GLN A 1 -5.35 31.40 19.33
N PRO A 2 -4.56 31.35 18.25
CA PRO A 2 -4.99 30.75 17.00
C PRO A 2 -5.12 29.22 17.14
N PRO A 3 -5.95 28.55 16.30
CA PRO A 3 -6.12 27.10 16.34
C PRO A 3 -4.87 26.35 15.86
N VAL A 4 -4.66 25.15 16.40
CA VAL A 4 -3.62 24.22 15.91
C VAL A 4 -4.21 23.37 14.80
N LEU A 5 -3.54 23.33 13.66
CA LEU A 5 -3.98 22.54 12.50
C LEU A 5 -3.34 21.15 12.53
N CYS A 6 -4.14 20.12 12.75
CA CYS A 6 -3.74 18.71 12.76
C CYS A 6 -4.32 17.94 11.56
N THR A 7 -4.17 18.48 10.34
CA THR A 7 -4.79 17.92 9.11
C THR A 7 -3.98 16.84 8.40
N GLY A 8 -2.85 16.41 8.97
CA GLY A 8 -1.99 15.38 8.38
C GLY A 8 -1.01 15.91 7.35
N PHE A 9 -0.69 15.08 6.36
CA PHE A 9 0.36 15.34 5.36
C PHE A 9 -0.10 15.01 3.94
N GLU A 10 0.41 15.74 2.97
CA GLU A 10 0.35 15.35 1.57
C GLU A 10 1.44 14.31 1.27
N GLY A 11 1.06 13.15 0.72
CA GLY A 11 1.98 12.06 0.43
C GLY A 11 2.92 12.34 -0.74
N SER A 12 4.11 11.74 -0.74
CA SER A 12 5.12 11.90 -1.81
C SER A 12 4.61 11.50 -3.20
N VAL A 13 3.66 10.57 -3.26
CA VAL A 13 3.03 10.16 -4.52
C VAL A 13 2.21 11.30 -5.12
N ALA A 14 1.37 11.97 -4.33
CA ALA A 14 0.58 13.10 -4.79
C ALA A 14 1.46 14.31 -5.16
N ALA A 15 2.49 14.58 -4.35
CA ALA A 15 3.33 15.77 -4.51
C ALA A 15 4.40 15.65 -5.62
N ILE A 16 5.01 14.46 -5.81
CA ILE A 16 6.22 14.30 -6.63
C ILE A 16 6.04 13.28 -7.74
N ALA A 17 5.36 12.16 -7.46
CA ALA A 17 5.25 11.02 -8.37
C ALA A 17 3.87 10.88 -9.04
N ARG A 18 3.08 11.96 -9.11
CA ARG A 18 1.70 11.92 -9.63
C ARG A 18 1.61 11.46 -11.09
N ASN A 19 2.67 11.66 -11.87
CA ASN A 19 2.75 11.18 -13.25
C ASN A 19 2.93 9.64 -13.35
N LEU A 20 3.26 8.96 -12.26
CA LEU A 20 3.52 7.52 -12.22
C LEU A 20 2.34 6.71 -11.68
N PHE A 21 1.34 7.34 -11.07
CA PHE A 21 0.20 6.66 -10.45
C PHE A 21 -1.11 7.34 -10.86
N ASP A 22 -2.18 6.55 -10.96
CA ASP A 22 -3.53 7.09 -10.93
C ASP A 22 -3.96 7.22 -9.47
N LEU A 23 -4.66 8.31 -9.14
CA LEU A 23 -5.14 8.57 -7.78
C LEU A 23 -6.65 8.35 -7.74
N ALA A 24 -7.15 7.82 -6.63
CA ALA A 24 -8.59 7.71 -6.41
C ALA A 24 -9.23 9.10 -6.35
N GLU A 25 -10.19 9.33 -7.23
CA GLU A 25 -10.97 10.56 -7.37
C GLU A 25 -12.48 10.23 -7.41
N GLY A 26 -13.35 11.21 -7.17
CA GLY A 26 -14.80 11.03 -7.27
C GLY A 26 -15.40 10.12 -6.20
N GLU A 27 -16.33 9.23 -6.57
CA GLU A 27 -17.06 8.38 -5.62
C GLU A 27 -16.20 7.30 -4.95
N GLU A 28 -15.06 6.96 -5.55
CA GLU A 28 -14.08 5.99 -5.03
C GLU A 28 -13.18 6.61 -3.95
N ALA A 29 -13.07 7.95 -3.92
CA ALA A 29 -12.26 8.73 -2.99
C ALA A 29 -12.96 8.90 -1.62
N LYS A 30 -13.24 7.79 -0.93
CA LYS A 30 -13.87 7.80 0.41
C LYS A 30 -12.90 7.34 1.50
N GLY A 31 -12.99 7.98 2.66
CA GLY A 31 -12.16 7.67 3.83
C GLY A 31 -10.68 7.66 3.47
N CYS A 32 -9.99 6.59 3.84
CA CYS A 32 -8.57 6.40 3.62
C CYS A 32 -8.16 6.24 2.13
N LEU A 33 -9.10 6.09 1.21
CA LEU A 33 -8.84 6.04 -0.23
C LEU A 33 -8.79 7.43 -0.88
N ALA A 34 -9.26 8.50 -0.22
CA ALA A 34 -9.32 9.81 -0.83
C ALA A 34 -7.92 10.34 -1.24
N GLY A 35 -7.65 10.45 -2.55
CA GLY A 35 -6.35 10.85 -3.08
C GLY A 35 -5.24 9.80 -2.91
N ALA A 36 -5.58 8.57 -2.55
CA ALA A 36 -4.64 7.46 -2.47
C ALA A 36 -4.26 6.97 -3.88
N PRO A 37 -3.02 6.48 -4.09
CA PRO A 37 -2.65 5.84 -5.34
C PRO A 37 -3.42 4.54 -5.55
N LEU A 38 -3.95 4.36 -6.75
CA LEU A 38 -4.55 3.13 -7.21
C LEU A 38 -3.44 2.13 -7.54
N LEU A 39 -3.51 0.97 -6.91
CA LEU A 39 -2.50 -0.07 -7.00
C LEU A 39 -3.14 -1.41 -7.36
N THR A 40 -2.36 -2.27 -8.01
CA THR A 40 -2.71 -3.69 -8.16
C THR A 40 -2.61 -4.42 -6.82
N HIS A 41 -3.04 -5.68 -6.77
CA HIS A 41 -2.89 -6.53 -5.60
C HIS A 41 -1.43 -6.69 -5.13
N GLU A 42 -0.44 -6.42 -5.98
CA GLU A 42 0.98 -6.55 -5.68
C GLU A 42 1.67 -5.20 -5.38
N ASP A 43 0.87 -4.16 -5.09
CA ASP A 43 1.31 -2.77 -4.88
C ASP A 43 1.99 -2.13 -6.10
N GLU A 44 1.68 -2.63 -7.31
CA GLU A 44 2.13 -2.05 -8.58
C GLU A 44 1.20 -0.90 -8.99
N SER A 45 1.75 0.13 -9.64
CA SER A 45 0.96 1.18 -10.26
C SER A 45 0.02 0.61 -11.32
N THR A 46 -1.25 1.02 -11.30
CA THR A 46 -2.21 0.71 -12.37
C THR A 46 -1.94 1.49 -13.66
N LYS A 47 -1.11 2.55 -13.58
CA LYS A 47 -0.80 3.46 -14.69
C LYS A 47 0.48 3.06 -15.43
N VAL A 48 1.51 2.70 -14.69
CA VAL A 48 2.86 2.45 -15.22
C VAL A 48 3.37 1.08 -14.76
N PRO A 49 3.40 0.08 -15.65
CA PRO A 49 3.94 -1.24 -15.33
C PRO A 49 5.40 -1.19 -14.87
N GLY A 50 5.75 -2.02 -13.89
CA GLY A 50 7.08 -2.09 -13.29
C GLY A 50 7.36 -1.03 -12.22
N VAL A 51 6.41 -0.13 -11.93
CA VAL A 51 6.51 0.84 -10.83
C VAL A 51 5.72 0.32 -9.64
N PHE A 52 6.38 0.20 -8.50
CA PHE A 52 5.78 -0.30 -7.26
C PHE A 52 5.79 0.76 -6.17
N LEU A 53 4.81 0.71 -5.26
CA LEU A 53 4.75 1.57 -4.09
C LEU A 53 4.94 0.76 -2.81
N VAL A 54 5.72 1.32 -1.89
CA VAL A 54 5.88 0.79 -0.53
C VAL A 54 5.75 1.90 0.50
N GLY A 55 5.34 1.53 1.72
CA GLY A 55 5.27 2.45 2.86
C GLY A 55 3.85 2.86 3.25
N PRO A 56 3.69 3.93 4.05
CA PRO A 56 2.42 4.27 4.70
C PRO A 56 1.34 4.79 3.74
N SER A 57 1.70 5.13 2.50
CA SER A 57 0.77 5.57 1.46
C SER A 57 0.09 4.42 0.70
N VAL A 58 0.44 3.17 1.00
CA VAL A 58 -0.22 2.00 0.41
C VAL A 58 -1.60 1.84 1.03
N VAL A 59 -2.61 1.69 0.15
CA VAL A 59 -3.99 1.40 0.53
C VAL A 59 -4.45 0.23 -0.33
N GLN A 60 -5.01 -0.81 0.30
CA GLN A 60 -5.51 -2.01 -0.39
C GLN A 60 -6.86 -2.41 0.18
N GLY A 61 -7.86 -2.64 -0.66
CA GLY A 61 -9.18 -3.15 -0.23
C GLY A 61 -9.86 -2.33 0.87
N GLY A 62 -9.63 -1.00 0.93
CA GLY A 62 -10.14 -0.13 1.98
C GLY A 62 -9.27 -0.08 3.26
N HIS A 63 -8.22 -0.90 3.36
CA HIS A 63 -7.28 -0.87 4.48
C HIS A 63 -6.11 0.09 4.19
N SER A 64 -5.91 1.06 5.09
CA SER A 64 -4.70 1.88 5.11
C SER A 64 -3.56 1.17 5.85
N PHE A 65 -2.38 1.20 5.25
CA PHE A 65 -1.15 0.65 5.83
C PHE A 65 -0.33 1.72 6.57
N CYS A 66 -0.96 2.71 7.22
CA CYS A 66 -0.29 3.84 7.86
C CYS A 66 0.62 3.49 9.06
N PHE A 67 0.56 2.27 9.59
CA PHE A 67 1.42 1.80 10.67
C PHE A 67 2.60 0.96 10.16
N VAL A 68 3.77 1.16 10.76
CA VAL A 68 5.03 0.45 10.40
C VAL A 68 4.86 -1.06 10.40
N TYR A 69 4.17 -1.61 11.41
CA TYR A 69 3.97 -3.06 11.48
C TYR A 69 3.03 -3.60 10.40
N LYS A 70 2.18 -2.75 9.80
CA LYS A 70 1.30 -3.09 8.67
C LYS A 70 2.07 -3.00 7.35
N PHE A 71 2.55 -1.81 6.95
CA PHE A 71 3.14 -1.66 5.60
C PHE A 71 4.39 -2.52 5.39
N ARG A 72 5.15 -2.84 6.45
CA ARG A 72 6.33 -3.70 6.32
C ARG A 72 6.00 -5.11 5.84
N GLN A 73 4.76 -5.57 6.07
CA GLN A 73 4.29 -6.90 5.63
C GLN A 73 4.08 -6.96 4.11
N ARG A 74 4.08 -5.80 3.44
CA ARG A 74 3.93 -5.68 1.99
C ARG A 74 5.25 -5.64 1.24
N PHE A 75 6.38 -5.41 1.92
CA PHE A 75 7.70 -5.42 1.29
C PHE A 75 8.00 -6.76 0.59
N GLY A 76 7.58 -7.86 1.22
CA GLY A 76 7.71 -9.20 0.63
C GLY A 76 6.93 -9.37 -0.67
N ILE A 77 5.75 -8.76 -0.78
CA ILE A 77 4.88 -8.82 -1.95
C ILE A 77 5.55 -8.17 -3.16
N VAL A 78 6.02 -6.94 -2.97
CA VAL A 78 6.72 -6.18 -4.03
C VAL A 78 8.01 -6.87 -4.45
N ALA A 79 8.81 -7.35 -3.48
CA ALA A 79 10.05 -8.07 -3.79
C ALA A 79 9.79 -9.37 -4.57
N ASP A 80 8.74 -10.11 -4.21
CA ASP A 80 8.32 -11.32 -4.90
C ASP A 80 7.87 -11.03 -6.35
N ALA A 81 7.03 -10.01 -6.55
CA ALA A 81 6.55 -9.60 -7.87
C ALA A 81 7.71 -9.22 -8.81
N ILE A 82 8.66 -8.42 -8.32
CA ILE A 82 9.86 -8.02 -9.09
C ILE A 82 10.69 -9.26 -9.45
N CYS A 83 10.99 -10.12 -8.48
CA CYS A 83 11.82 -11.29 -8.71
C CYS A 83 11.19 -12.30 -9.67
N ARG A 84 9.87 -12.53 -9.57
CA ARG A 84 9.11 -13.35 -10.52
C ARG A 84 9.15 -12.76 -11.93
N GLY A 85 9.00 -11.45 -12.06
CA GLY A 85 9.17 -10.73 -13.34
C GLY A 85 10.56 -10.91 -13.95
N LEU A 86 11.58 -11.11 -13.12
CA LEU A 86 12.96 -11.42 -13.54
C LEU A 86 13.25 -12.93 -13.72
N GLY A 87 12.23 -13.79 -13.61
CA GLY A 87 12.38 -15.25 -13.75
C GLY A 87 13.15 -15.92 -12.60
N ARG A 88 13.14 -15.33 -11.41
CA ARG A 88 13.79 -15.90 -10.21
C ARG A 88 12.79 -16.64 -9.34
N ASP A 89 13.21 -17.77 -8.77
CA ASP A 89 12.42 -18.48 -7.77
C ASP A 89 12.55 -17.78 -6.40
N THR A 90 11.40 -17.45 -5.83
CA THR A 90 11.23 -16.69 -4.59
C THR A 90 10.56 -17.51 -3.49
N LYS A 91 10.07 -18.72 -3.78
CA LYS A 91 9.30 -19.53 -2.83
C LYS A 91 9.97 -19.68 -1.46
N PRO A 92 11.30 -19.97 -1.36
CA PRO A 92 11.95 -20.09 -0.06
C PRO A 92 11.95 -18.79 0.75
N ALA A 93 12.06 -17.64 0.07
CA ALA A 93 12.02 -16.33 0.71
C ALA A 93 10.60 -15.98 1.16
N VAL A 94 9.60 -16.23 0.32
CA VAL A 94 8.17 -16.05 0.66
C VAL A 94 7.80 -16.89 1.89
N ASP A 95 8.20 -18.15 1.94
CA ASP A 95 7.95 -19.03 3.09
C ASP A 95 8.59 -18.53 4.38
N ALA A 96 9.80 -17.95 4.31
CA ALA A 96 10.47 -17.35 5.45
C ALA A 96 9.75 -16.08 5.94
N LEU A 97 9.28 -15.24 5.01
CA LEU A 97 8.54 -14.01 5.34
C LEU A 97 7.17 -14.33 5.95
N ARG A 98 6.47 -15.36 5.49
CA ARG A 98 5.22 -15.84 6.11
C ARG A 98 5.43 -16.27 7.56
N LYS A 99 6.50 -17.01 7.84
CA LYS A 99 6.84 -17.45 9.22
C LYS A 99 7.13 -16.29 10.18
N THR A 100 7.53 -15.13 9.66
CA THR A 100 7.85 -13.94 10.44
C THR A 100 6.76 -12.88 10.41
N ASN A 101 5.58 -13.21 9.85
CA ASN A 101 4.45 -12.28 9.73
C ASN A 101 4.81 -11.02 8.90
N MET A 102 5.61 -11.21 7.86
CA MET A 102 6.15 -10.17 6.95
C MET A 102 5.72 -10.35 5.50
N TYR A 103 4.70 -11.19 5.25
CA TYR A 103 4.13 -11.42 3.92
C TYR A 103 2.60 -11.42 4.03
N MET A 104 1.99 -10.27 3.78
CA MET A 104 0.54 -10.10 3.82
C MET A 104 -0.02 -9.98 2.41
N ASP A 105 -0.51 -11.10 1.88
CA ASP A 105 -1.19 -11.21 0.60
C ASP A 105 -2.70 -11.46 0.73
N ASP A 106 -3.17 -11.92 1.90
CA ASP A 106 -4.60 -12.04 2.19
C ASP A 106 -5.07 -10.89 3.10
N LEU A 107 -5.98 -10.07 2.57
CA LEU A 107 -6.55 -8.91 3.26
C LEU A 107 -7.87 -9.24 3.98
N ALA A 108 -8.46 -10.42 3.73
CA ALA A 108 -9.72 -10.83 4.36
C ALA A 108 -9.61 -10.97 5.89
N CYS A 109 -8.40 -11.19 6.41
CA CYS A 109 -8.15 -11.34 7.84
C CYS A 109 -8.17 -10.01 8.63
N CYS A 110 -8.19 -8.84 7.96
CA CYS A 110 -7.97 -7.53 8.59
C CYS A 110 -9.23 -6.71 8.90
N GLU A 111 -10.44 -7.25 8.72
CA GLU A 111 -11.70 -6.54 8.96
C GLU A 111 -11.85 -6.00 10.40
N SER A 112 -11.10 -6.53 11.38
CA SER A 112 -11.28 -6.21 12.80
C SER A 112 -10.23 -5.26 13.40
N THR A 113 -9.23 -4.78 12.65
CA THR A 113 -8.10 -3.98 13.23
C THR A 113 -7.88 -2.61 12.58
N CYS A 114 -8.75 -2.21 11.65
CA CYS A 114 -8.95 -0.81 11.36
C CYS A 114 -10.18 -0.40 12.17
N GLY A 115 -10.00 0.41 13.22
CA GLY A 115 -11.17 1.01 13.88
C GLY A 115 -12.02 1.74 12.85
N ASP A 116 -13.30 1.96 13.15
CA ASP A 116 -14.30 2.66 12.33
C ASP A 116 -13.97 4.15 12.04
N VAL A 117 -12.69 4.46 11.86
CA VAL A 117 -12.11 5.77 11.58
C VAL A 117 -11.31 5.67 10.28
N CYS A 118 -12.00 5.21 9.24
CA CYS A 118 -11.91 5.74 7.88
C CYS A 118 -13.35 6.21 7.54
#